data_AF-A0AB33INI5-F1
#
_entry.id   AF-A0AB33INI5-F1
#
_cell.length_a   1.000
_cell.length_b   1.000
_cell.length_c   1.000
_cell.angle_alpha   90.00
_cell.angle_beta   90.00
_cell.angle_gamma   90.00
#
_symmetry.space_group_name_H-M   'P 1'
#
loop_
_entity.id
_entity.type
_entity.pdbx_description
1 polymer ?
#
loop_
_entity_poly.entity_id
_entity_poly.type
_entity_poly.pdbx_seq_one_letter_code
_entity_poly.pdbx_strand_id
1 'polypeptide(L)'
;MMREKSRRPSPLQRRVLIVLAALGAKRPGPVATRDIERVLEQGGDAPVYGPNLRASCRRMEAAGWLRTLRAALMSSGPCWQMNPCWFCRNARTIN
;
A
#
# COMPACT_ATOMS: atom_id res chain seq x y z
N MET A 1 -3.50 -1.00 -26.45
CA MET A 1 -2.12 -1.03 -25.92
C MET A 1 -2.02 -0.02 -24.77
N MET A 2 -2.29 -0.44 -23.53
CA MET A 2 -2.31 0.47 -22.38
C MET A 2 -0.87 0.64 -21.87
N ARG A 3 -0.20 1.71 -22.32
CA ARG A 3 1.17 2.09 -21.89
C ARG A 3 1.27 2.06 -20.36
N GLU A 4 1.96 1.06 -19.85
CA GLU A 4 2.74 1.06 -18.60
C GLU A 4 3.70 2.24 -18.60
N LYS A 5 3.15 3.45 -18.43
CA LYS A 5 3.94 4.54 -17.89
C LYS A 5 4.20 4.12 -16.45
N SER A 6 5.45 4.11 -16.03
CA SER A 6 5.87 4.25 -14.64
C SER A 6 5.36 5.59 -14.08
N ARG A 7 4.03 5.72 -14.01
CA ARG A 7 3.22 6.91 -13.73
C ARG A 7 3.41 7.19 -12.25
N ARG A 8 3.85 8.42 -11.96
CA ARG A 8 3.88 8.99 -10.61
C ARG A 8 2.68 8.48 -9.79
N PRO A 9 2.90 7.99 -8.56
CA PRO A 9 1.81 7.51 -7.72
C PRO A 9 0.77 8.62 -7.54
N SER A 10 -0.51 8.29 -7.71
CA SER A 10 -1.59 9.23 -7.41
C SER A 10 -1.50 9.69 -5.94
N PRO A 11 -2.05 10.85 -5.57
CA PRO A 11 -1.95 11.37 -4.20
C PRO A 11 -2.32 10.35 -3.12
N LEU A 12 -3.38 9.57 -3.36
CA LEU A 12 -3.80 8.46 -2.50
C LEU A 12 -2.78 7.32 -2.47
N GLN A 13 -2.27 6.87 -3.62
CA GLN A 13 -1.27 5.79 -3.68
C GLN A 13 0.01 6.18 -2.95
N ARG A 14 0.46 7.44 -3.08
CA ARG A 14 1.62 7.96 -2.37
C ARG A 14 1.39 7.93 -0.86
N ARG A 15 0.22 8.35 -0.37
CA ARG A 15 -0.16 8.23 1.04
C ARG A 15 -0.14 6.78 1.52
N VAL A 16 -0.73 5.85 0.77
CA VAL A 16 -0.71 4.42 1.12
C VAL A 16 0.72 3.88 1.22
N LEU A 17 1.61 4.27 0.30
CA LEU A 17 3.02 3.87 0.34
C LEU A 17 3.77 4.44 1.54
N ILE A 18 3.51 5.70 1.90
CA ILE A 18 4.08 6.34 3.10
C ILE A 18 3.59 5.63 4.37
N VAL A 19 2.28 5.35 4.45
CA VAL A 19 1.68 4.62 5.58
C VAL A 19 2.24 3.22 5.69
N LEU A 20 2.36 2.49 4.58
CA LEU A 20 2.98 1.17 4.54
C LEU A 20 4.45 1.22 4.97
N ALA A 21 5.20 2.23 4.56
CA ALA A 21 6.59 2.42 4.95
C ALA A 21 6.70 2.69 6.46
N ALA A 22 5.85 3.55 7.00
CA ALA A 22 5.81 3.88 8.42
C ALA A 22 5.39 2.68 9.29
N LEU A 23 4.38 1.92 8.86
CA LEU A 23 3.94 0.70 9.54
C LEU A 23 5.01 -0.40 9.45
N GLY A 24 5.63 -0.58 8.28
CA GLY A 24 6.72 -1.53 8.06
C GLY A 24 7.98 -1.18 8.86
N ALA A 25 8.26 0.11 9.10
CA ALA A 25 9.37 0.55 9.95
C ALA A 25 9.12 0.25 11.43
N LYS A 26 7.87 0.38 11.92
CA LYS A 26 7.49 0.04 13.30
C LYS A 26 7.38 -1.48 13.54
N ARG A 27 6.89 -2.20 12.54
CA ARG A 27 6.71 -3.65 12.55
C ARG A 27 7.15 -4.19 11.19
N PRO A 28 8.40 -4.67 11.05
CA PRO A 28 8.86 -5.28 9.80
C PRO A 28 8.08 -6.58 9.58
N GLY A 29 7.01 -6.49 8.80
CA GLY A 29 6.05 -7.57 8.66
C GLY A 29 4.90 -7.24 7.70
N PRO A 30 4.02 -8.21 7.43
CA PRO A 30 2.86 -8.03 6.57
C PRO A 30 1.89 -7.04 7.22
N VAL A 31 1.59 -5.92 6.56
CA VAL A 31 0.68 -4.90 7.09
C VAL A 31 -0.77 -5.23 6.71
N ALA A 32 -1.66 -5.38 7.68
CA ALA A 32 -3.06 -5.65 7.39
C ALA A 32 -3.73 -4.43 6.74
N THR A 33 -4.65 -4.66 5.80
CA THR A 33 -5.39 -3.57 5.15
C THR A 33 -6.10 -2.67 6.17
N ARG A 34 -6.65 -3.26 7.26
CA ARG A 34 -7.30 -2.53 8.37
C ARG A 34 -6.37 -1.55 9.09
N ASP A 35 -5.08 -1.85 9.22
CA ASP A 35 -4.13 -0.92 9.84
C ASP A 35 -3.86 0.28 8.94
N ILE A 36 -3.80 0.06 7.62
CA ILE A 36 -3.66 1.14 6.64
C ILE A 36 -4.90 2.04 6.66
N GLU A 37 -6.09 1.45 6.67
CA GLU A 37 -7.37 2.18 6.81
C GLU A 37 -7.36 3.05 8.06
N ARG A 38 -7.04 2.45 9.22
CA ARG A 38 -7.03 3.15 10.51
C ARG A 38 -6.01 4.29 10.57
N VAL A 39 -4.85 4.14 9.94
CA VAL A 39 -3.84 5.22 9.88
C VAL A 39 -4.26 6.34 8.91
N LEU A 40 -4.90 6.00 7.78
CA LEU A 40 -5.46 7.00 6.87
C LEU A 40 -6.62 7.76 7.51
N GLU A 41 -7.47 7.07 8.26
CA GLU A 41 -8.54 7.68 9.06
C GLU A 41 -7.98 8.65 10.11
N GLN A 42 -6.91 8.27 10.81
CA GLN A 42 -6.19 9.17 11.74
C GLN A 42 -5.53 10.37 11.04
N GLY A 43 -5.10 10.20 9.79
CA GLY A 43 -4.51 11.26 8.97
C GLY A 43 -5.51 12.27 8.42
N GLY A 44 -6.80 12.17 8.78
CA GLY A 44 -7.85 13.06 8.27
C GLY A 44 -8.21 12.81 6.81
N ASP A 45 -7.74 11.71 6.21
CA ASP A 45 -8.04 11.31 4.83
C ASP A 45 -9.38 10.57 4.72
N ALA A 46 -10.29 10.76 5.69
CA ALA A 46 -11.71 10.36 5.69
C ALA A 46 -12.02 8.85 5.45
N PRO A 47 -13.22 8.35 5.82
CA PRO A 47 -13.61 6.95 5.62
C PRO A 47 -13.87 6.56 4.14
N VAL A 48 -13.43 7.37 3.18
CA VAL A 48 -13.78 7.32 1.75
C VAL A 48 -13.16 6.12 1.02
N TYR A 49 -12.23 5.40 1.66
CA TYR A 49 -11.42 4.40 0.99
C TYR A 49 -11.69 2.95 1.37
N GLY A 50 -12.66 2.60 2.22
CA GLY A 50 -12.81 1.20 2.68
C GLY A 50 -12.73 0.12 1.57
N PRO A 51 -13.62 0.15 0.56
CA PRO A 51 -13.55 -0.76 -0.60
C PRO A 51 -12.45 -0.36 -1.61
N ASN A 52 -12.22 0.95 -1.76
CA ASN A 52 -11.33 1.52 -2.77
C ASN A 52 -9.83 1.30 -2.45
N LEU A 53 -9.48 1.17 -1.17
CA LEU A 53 -8.12 0.96 -0.69
C LEU A 53 -7.66 -0.43 -1.08
N ARG A 54 -8.52 -1.44 -0.88
CA ARG A 54 -8.25 -2.79 -1.34
C ARG A 54 -8.06 -2.81 -2.87
N ALA A 55 -8.92 -2.14 -3.63
CA ALA A 55 -8.76 -2.01 -5.09
C ALA A 55 -7.50 -1.24 -5.51
N SER A 56 -7.10 -0.23 -4.72
CA SER A 56 -5.87 0.55 -4.94
C SER A 56 -4.62 -0.30 -4.66
N CYS A 57 -4.59 -1.03 -3.54
CA CYS A 57 -3.51 -1.96 -3.20
C CYS A 57 -3.38 -3.09 -4.23
N ARG A 58 -4.50 -3.63 -4.73
CA ARG A 58 -4.49 -4.63 -5.82
C ARG A 58 -3.92 -4.08 -7.13
N ARG A 59 -4.19 -2.81 -7.46
CA ARG A 59 -3.57 -2.15 -8.61
C ARG A 59 -2.07 -1.93 -8.41
N MET A 60 -1.65 -1.58 -7.20
CA MET A 60 -0.23 -1.44 -6.85
C MET A 60 0.49 -2.80 -6.83
N GLU A 61 -0.20 -3.88 -6.44
CA GLU A 61 0.28 -5.27 -6.57
C GLU A 61 0.49 -5.65 -8.04
N ALA A 62 -0.51 -5.40 -8.90
CA ALA A 62 -0.42 -5.67 -10.32
C ALA A 62 0.71 -4.85 -11.00
N ALA A 63 1.01 -3.67 -10.46
CA ALA A 63 2.15 -2.85 -10.89
C ALA A 63 3.50 -3.28 -10.29
N GLY A 64 3.53 -4.29 -9.41
CA GLY A 64 4.73 -4.81 -8.75
C GLY A 64 5.26 -3.96 -7.60
N TRP A 65 4.49 -2.98 -7.12
CA TRP A 65 4.89 -2.06 -6.04
C TRP A 65 4.72 -2.71 -4.67
N LEU A 66 3.66 -3.51 -4.52
CA LEU A 66 3.32 -4.27 -3.32
C LEU A 66 3.33 -5.76 -3.62
N ARG A 67 3.57 -6.56 -2.60
CA ARG A 67 3.44 -8.02 -2.63
C ARG A 67 2.36 -8.42 -1.64
N THR A 68 1.31 -9.10 -2.13
CA THR A 68 0.34 -9.74 -1.22
C THR A 68 0.99 -10.96 -0.61
N LEU A 69 1.07 -10.99 0.71
CA LEU A 69 1.39 -12.21 1.42
C LEU A 69 0.06 -12.89 1.72
N ARG A 70 -0.27 -13.89 0.88
CA ARG A 70 -1.60 -14.50 0.86
C ARG A 70 -1.90 -15.22 2.17
N ALA A 71 -3.13 -14.98 2.62
CA ALA A 71 -3.86 -15.58 3.73
C ALA A 71 -3.55 -17.07 3.98
N ALA A 72 -2.77 -17.35 5.01
CA ALA A 72 -2.93 -18.57 5.80
C ALA A 72 -3.76 -18.18 7.03
N LEU A 73 -5.08 -18.41 6.99
CA LEU A 73 -5.96 -18.45 8.18
C LEU A 73 -5.99 -17.23 9.13
N MET A 74 -5.97 -15.99 8.63
CA MET A 74 -6.20 -14.81 9.49
C MET A 74 -7.54 -14.15 9.19
N SER A 75 -8.45 -14.16 10.18
CA SER A 75 -9.76 -13.48 10.22
C SER A 75 -9.70 -11.94 10.09
N SER A 76 -8.60 -11.37 9.58
CA SER A 76 -8.30 -9.93 9.62
C SER A 76 -8.09 -9.28 8.25
N GLY A 77 -8.14 -10.05 7.15
CA GLY A 77 -8.03 -9.54 5.77
C GLY A 77 -6.64 -9.68 5.13
N PRO A 78 -6.45 -9.24 3.87
CA PRO A 78 -5.19 -9.40 3.14
C PRO A 78 -4.10 -8.50 3.72
N CYS A 79 -2.90 -9.07 3.83
CA CYS A 79 -1.70 -8.39 4.27
C CYS A 79 -0.84 -7.94 3.09
N TRP A 80 -0.38 -6.70 3.16
CA TRP A 80 0.42 -6.03 2.15
C TRP A 80 1.85 -5.83 2.65
N GLN A 81 2.80 -6.14 1.79
CA GLN A 81 4.21 -5.85 2.03
C GLN A 81 4.77 -5.03 0.88
N MET A 82 5.57 -4.02 1.18
CA MET A 82 6.26 -3.25 0.14
C MET A 82 7.29 -4.11 -0.59
N ASN A 83 7.37 -3.95 -1.91
CA ASN A 83 8.44 -4.56 -2.67
C ASN A 83 9.75 -3.75 -2.47
N PRO A 84 10.80 -4.35 -1.88
CA PRO A 84 12.04 -3.63 -1.59
C PRO A 84 12.72 -3.11 -2.87
N CYS A 85 12.65 -3.85 -3.98
CA CYS A 85 13.22 -3.41 -5.26
C CYS A 85 12.51 -2.18 -5.82
N TRP A 86 11.18 -2.09 -5.63
CA TRP A 86 10.41 -0.92 -6.04
C TRP A 86 10.71 0.28 -5.13
N PHE A 87 10.80 0.05 -3.81
CA PHE A 87 11.13 1.10 -2.84
C PHE A 87 12.53 1.66 -3.09
N CYS A 88 13.57 0.84 -3.27
CA CYS A 88 14.92 1.32 -3.58
C CYS A 88 14.96 2.16 -4.88
N ARG A 89 14.15 1.80 -5.88
CA ARG A 89 14.09 2.54 -7.16
C ARG A 89 13.28 3.84 -7.07
N ASN A 90 12.27 3.91 -6.21
CA ASN A 90 11.32 5.04 -6.14
C ASN A 90 11.35 5.81 -4.81
N ALA A 91 12.23 5.49 -3.86
CA ALA A 91 12.31 6.14 -2.54
C ALA A 91 12.43 7.68 -2.66
N ARG A 92 13.20 8.15 -3.65
CA ARG A 92 13.37 9.59 -3.94
C ARG A 92 12.09 10.27 -4.45
N THR A 93 11.13 9.51 -4.95
CA THR A 93 9.83 10.02 -5.47
C THR A 93 8.71 9.88 -4.44
N ILE A 94 8.94 9.26 -3.28
CA ILE A 94 7.93 9.05 -2.24
C ILE A 94 8.08 10.10 -1.12
N ASN A 95 9.34 10.40 -0.72
CA ASN A 95 9.70 11.52 0.16
C ASN A 95 9.43 12.88 -0.50
#